data_AF-A0A383S1R9-F1
#
_entry.id   AF-A0A383S1R9-F1
#
_cell.length_a   1.000
_cell.length_b   1.000
_cell.length_c   1.000
_cell.angle_alpha   90.00
_cell.angle_beta   90.00
_cell.angle_gamma   90.00
#
_symmetry.space_group_name_H-M   'P 1'
#
loop_
_entity.id
_entity.type
_entity.pdbx_description
1 polymer ?
#
loop_
_entity_poly.entity_id
_entity_poly.type
_entity_poly.pdbx_seq_one_letter_code
_entity_poly.pdbx_strand_id
1 'polypeptide(L)'
;MIVKFHPRGRGGGAGPVDYLLGKDRQREGASVLQGKPEEVRELIDASPYVKKYTSGVLSFAEADLPPGQREKLMASFERVLMPGLDKDQYSILWVEHEDKGRLELNFLIPN
;
A
#
# COMPACT_ATOMS: atom_id res chain seq x y z
N MET A 1 -13.91 9.57 -3.11
CA MET A 1 -12.52 9.06 -3.00
C MET A 1 -11.52 10.21 -3.07
N ILE A 2 -10.53 10.25 -2.16
CA ILE A 2 -9.36 11.14 -2.19
C ILE A 2 -8.10 10.27 -2.32
N VAL A 3 -7.16 10.70 -3.16
CA VAL A 3 -5.82 10.10 -3.28
C VAL A 3 -4.81 10.95 -2.52
N LYS A 4 -4.04 10.35 -1.61
CA LYS A 4 -3.00 11.06 -0.86
C LYS A 4 -1.69 10.27 -0.86
N PHE A 5 -0.62 10.91 -1.30
CA PHE A 5 0.75 10.43 -1.12
C PHE A 5 1.32 10.95 0.20
N HIS A 6 2.05 10.11 0.91
CA HIS A 6 2.71 10.51 2.15
C HIS A 6 4.09 11.14 1.85
N PRO A 7 4.50 12.19 2.57
CA PRO A 7 5.82 12.82 2.40
C PRO A 7 6.99 11.99 3.00
N ARG A 8 6.74 10.75 3.41
CA ARG A 8 7.72 9.82 3.98
C ARG A 8 8.37 8.98 2.86
N GLY A 9 9.33 8.13 3.22
CA GLY A 9 9.98 7.25 2.24
C GLY A 9 11.48 7.01 2.42
N ARG A 10 12.13 7.60 3.44
CA ARG A 10 13.59 7.49 3.64
C ARG A 10 14.02 6.43 4.67
N GLY A 11 13.08 5.90 5.46
CA GLY A 11 13.34 4.88 6.48
C GLY A 11 13.38 3.47 5.90
N GLY A 12 13.79 2.49 6.71
CA GLY A 12 13.70 1.07 6.38
C GLY A 12 12.27 0.54 6.30
N GLY A 13 12.12 -0.69 5.81
CA GLY A 13 10.85 -1.34 5.50
C GLY A 13 10.01 -1.70 6.71
N ALA A 14 10.62 -1.92 7.88
CA ALA A 14 9.90 -2.22 9.12
C ALA A 14 8.92 -1.10 9.50
N GLY A 15 9.35 0.17 9.44
CA GLY A 15 8.50 1.32 9.79
C GLY A 15 7.16 1.38 9.06
N PRO A 16 7.12 1.39 7.72
CA PRO A 16 5.87 1.42 6.97
C PRO A 16 5.07 0.11 7.09
N VAL A 17 5.70 -1.07 7.15
CA VAL A 17 4.97 -2.35 7.28
C VAL A 17 4.33 -2.48 8.66
N ASP A 18 5.07 -2.16 9.73
CA ASP A 18 4.54 -2.15 11.10
C ASP A 18 3.42 -1.11 11.25
N TYR A 19 3.52 0.03 10.56
CA TYR A 19 2.42 1.00 10.51
C TYR A 19 1.17 0.37 9.89
N LEU A 20 1.30 -0.35 8.77
CA LEU A 20 0.13 -0.90 8.08
C LEU A 20 -0.51 -2.08 8.82
N LEU A 21 0.29 -2.97 9.40
CA LEU A 21 -0.18 -4.27 9.89
C LEU A 21 0.01 -4.47 11.40
N GLY A 22 0.63 -3.52 12.09
CA GLY A 22 1.09 -3.71 13.46
C GLY A 22 2.38 -4.53 13.51
N LYS A 23 3.09 -4.44 14.64
CA LYS A 23 4.37 -5.16 14.85
C LYS A 23 4.20 -6.67 14.77
N ASP A 24 3.08 -7.17 15.27
CA ASP A 24 2.76 -8.61 15.30
C ASP A 24 1.91 -9.06 14.10
N ARG A 25 1.74 -8.19 13.09
CA ARG A 25 0.91 -8.40 11.88
C ARG A 25 -0.57 -8.64 12.16
N GLN A 26 -1.05 -8.23 13.34
CA GLN A 26 -2.41 -8.46 13.83
C GLN A 26 -3.13 -7.14 14.17
N ARG A 27 -2.87 -6.07 13.42
CA ARG A 27 -3.63 -4.82 13.58
C ARG A 27 -5.10 -5.07 13.27
N GLU A 28 -5.95 -4.81 14.24
CA GLU A 28 -7.41 -4.87 14.08
C GLU A 28 -7.88 -3.92 12.99
N GLY A 29 -8.82 -4.37 12.16
CA GLY A 29 -9.34 -3.60 11.03
C GLY A 29 -8.34 -3.40 9.89
N ALA A 30 -7.24 -4.17 9.85
CA ALA A 30 -6.28 -4.16 8.74
C ALA A 30 -6.24 -5.51 8.00
N SER A 31 -6.38 -5.48 6.68
CA SER A 31 -6.35 -6.69 5.83
C SER A 31 -5.42 -6.52 4.64
N VAL A 32 -4.50 -7.47 4.42
CA VAL A 32 -3.66 -7.48 3.22
C VAL A 32 -4.52 -7.89 2.02
N LEU A 33 -4.56 -7.04 0.99
CA LEU A 33 -5.32 -7.28 -0.23
C LEU A 33 -4.45 -7.83 -1.37
N GLN A 34 -3.21 -7.36 -1.47
CA GLN A 34 -2.25 -7.74 -2.52
C GLN A 34 -0.83 -7.52 -2.04
N GLY A 35 0.09 -8.38 -2.50
CA GLY A 35 1.51 -8.30 -2.16
C GLY A 35 1.85 -9.04 -0.88
N LYS A 36 3.16 -9.16 -0.61
CA LYS A 36 3.68 -9.87 0.56
C LYS A 36 4.44 -8.89 1.45
N PRO A 37 4.01 -8.66 2.70
CA PRO A 37 4.60 -7.63 3.56
C PRO A 37 6.09 -7.78 3.80
N GLU A 38 6.58 -9.01 4.04
CA GLU A 38 7.99 -9.24 4.32
C GLU A 38 8.86 -9.10 3.07
N GLU A 39 8.41 -9.56 1.90
CA GLU A 39 9.13 -9.32 0.64
C GLU A 39 9.23 -7.82 0.34
N VAL A 40 8.14 -7.06 0.53
CA VAL A 40 8.14 -5.60 0.35
C VAL A 40 9.06 -4.90 1.34
N ARG A 41 9.08 -5.36 2.60
CA ARG A 41 10.02 -4.85 3.61
C ARG A 41 11.47 -5.06 3.17
N GLU A 42 11.82 -6.28 2.76
CA GLU A 42 13.18 -6.62 2.34
C GLU A 42 13.62 -5.80 1.12
N LEU A 43 12.73 -5.60 0.14
CA LEU A 43 12.99 -4.74 -1.01
C LEU A 43 13.28 -3.28 -0.60
N ILE A 44 12.52 -2.74 0.36
CA ILE A 44 12.76 -1.39 0.90
C ILE A 44 14.09 -1.31 1.63
N ASP A 45 14.43 -2.32 2.43
CA ASP A 45 15.68 -2.36 3.20
C ASP A 45 16.90 -2.45 2.26
N ALA A 46 16.78 -3.22 1.18
CA ALA A 46 17.80 -3.38 0.14
C ALA A 46 17.93 -2.19 -0.83
N SER A 47 16.94 -1.27 -0.86
CA SER A 47 16.97 -0.14 -1.79
C SER A 47 18.19 0.77 -1.55
N PRO A 48 18.98 1.08 -2.60
CA PRO A 48 20.16 1.95 -2.51
C PRO A 48 19.80 3.45 -2.50
N TYR A 49 18.53 3.79 -2.77
CA TYR A 49 18.11 5.18 -2.92
C TYR A 49 17.81 5.85 -1.58
N VAL A 50 18.00 7.18 -1.52
CA VAL A 50 17.62 7.99 -0.35
C VAL A 50 16.11 7.91 -0.09
N LYS A 51 15.29 7.87 -1.15
CA LYS A 51 13.86 7.62 -1.06
C LYS A 51 13.61 6.14 -1.42
N LYS A 52 13.62 5.29 -0.40
CA LYS A 52 13.51 3.83 -0.48
C LYS A 52 12.11 3.32 -0.82
N TYR A 53 11.08 4.09 -0.53
CA TYR A 53 9.70 3.72 -0.84
C TYR A 53 8.80 4.91 -1.12
N THR A 54 7.70 4.62 -1.79
CA THR A 54 6.56 5.51 -1.99
C THR A 54 5.34 4.90 -1.32
N SER A 55 4.59 5.70 -0.56
CA SER A 55 3.35 5.23 0.06
C SER A 55 2.24 6.26 -0.02
N GLY A 56 1.02 5.78 0.11
CA GLY A 56 -0.17 6.62 0.06
C GLY A 56 -1.43 5.83 0.40
N VAL A 57 -2.56 6.47 0.19
CA VAL A 57 -3.88 5.92 0.50
C VAL A 57 -4.91 6.41 -0.52
N LEU A 58 -5.82 5.51 -0.89
CA LEU A 58 -7.12 5.85 -1.48
C LEU A 58 -8.14 5.84 -0.35
N SER A 59 -8.68 7.00 0.01
CA SER A 59 -9.64 7.14 1.11
C SER A 59 -11.04 7.39 0.55
N PHE A 60 -12.01 6.64 1.05
CA PHE A 60 -13.41 6.68 0.63
C PHE A 60 -14.26 7.34 1.72
N ALA A 61 -15.36 7.97 1.32
CA ALA A 61 -16.34 8.47 2.28
C ALA A 61 -17.33 7.35 2.66
N GLU A 62 -17.52 6.43 1.73
CA GLU A 62 -18.27 5.20 1.84
C GLU A 62 -17.60 4.22 2.82
N ALA A 63 -18.41 3.45 3.54
CA ALA A 63 -17.93 2.44 4.47
C ALA A 63 -17.42 1.19 3.74
N ASP A 64 -17.99 0.89 2.58
CA ASP A 64 -17.66 -0.25 1.75
C ASP A 64 -17.66 0.11 0.25
N LEU A 65 -17.21 -0.84 -0.57
CA LEU A 65 -17.27 -0.75 -2.03
C LEU A 65 -18.09 -1.92 -2.58
N PRO A 66 -18.82 -1.71 -3.69
CA PRO A 66 -19.44 -2.80 -4.43
C PRO A 66 -18.44 -3.93 -4.74
N PRO A 67 -18.90 -5.20 -4.77
CA PRO A 67 -18.05 -6.33 -5.08
C PRO A 67 -17.27 -6.13 -6.39
N GLY A 68 -15.97 -6.41 -6.37
CA GLY A 68 -15.10 -6.26 -7.55
C GLY A 68 -14.64 -4.83 -7.85
N GLN A 69 -15.18 -3.80 -7.19
CA GLN A 69 -14.80 -2.41 -7.43
C GLN A 69 -13.43 -2.10 -6.82
N ARG A 70 -13.11 -2.68 -5.66
CA ARG A 70 -11.81 -2.55 -4.99
C ARG A 70 -10.67 -2.98 -5.90
N GLU A 71 -10.77 -4.17 -6.48
CA GLU A 71 -9.76 -4.78 -7.36
C GLU A 71 -9.58 -3.97 -8.64
N LYS A 72 -10.68 -3.48 -9.22
CA LYS A 72 -10.64 -2.60 -10.40
C LYS A 72 -9.95 -1.27 -10.11
N LEU A 73 -10.21 -0.67 -8.94
CA LEU A 73 -9.58 0.57 -8.52
C LEU A 73 -8.09 0.40 -8.28
N MET A 74 -7.67 -0.64 -7.55
CA MET A 74 -6.26 -0.98 -7.35
C MET A 74 -5.54 -1.19 -8.70
N ALA A 75 -6.11 -2.02 -9.58
CA ALA A 75 -5.54 -2.29 -10.89
C ALA A 75 -5.44 -1.04 -11.78
N SER A 76 -6.48 -0.20 -11.80
CA SER A 76 -6.48 1.05 -12.56
C SER A 76 -5.48 2.06 -11.98
N PHE A 77 -5.36 2.14 -10.66
CA PHE A 77 -4.42 3.01 -9.98
C PHE A 77 -2.96 2.62 -10.30
N GLU A 78 -2.66 1.32 -10.21
CA GLU A 78 -1.34 0.79 -10.54
C GLU A 78 -0.97 1.06 -12.00
N ARG A 79 -1.90 0.89 -12.94
CA ARG A 79 -1.66 1.21 -14.36
C ARG A 79 -1.33 2.69 -14.60
N VAL A 80 -1.94 3.60 -13.82
CA VAL A 80 -1.66 5.04 -13.92
C VAL A 80 -0.29 5.38 -13.32
N LEU A 81 0.11 4.74 -12.22
CA LEU A 81 1.40 5.00 -11.57
C LEU A 81 2.59 4.35 -12.26
N MET A 82 2.39 3.20 -12.89
CA MET A 82 3.44 2.38 -13.50
C MET A 82 3.25 2.30 -15.02
N PRO A 83 3.30 3.43 -15.75
CA PRO A 83 3.06 3.41 -17.19
C PRO A 83 4.13 2.58 -17.89
N GLY A 84 3.70 1.59 -18.67
CA GLY A 84 4.59 0.73 -19.46
C GLY A 84 5.30 -0.38 -18.68
N LEU A 85 4.93 -0.61 -17.42
CA LEU A 85 5.41 -1.76 -16.64
C LEU A 85 4.32 -2.83 -16.52
N ASP A 86 4.72 -4.08 -16.74
CA ASP A 86 3.93 -5.26 -16.43
C ASP A 86 3.99 -5.59 -14.92
N LYS A 87 3.02 -6.38 -14.44
CA LYS A 87 2.83 -6.68 -13.01
C LYS A 87 4.03 -7.38 -12.35
N ASP A 88 4.87 -8.05 -13.13
CA ASP A 88 6.07 -8.73 -12.70
C ASP A 88 7.31 -7.82 -12.64
N GLN A 89 7.19 -6.57 -13.10
CA GLN A 89 8.29 -5.59 -13.13
C GLN A 89 8.30 -4.63 -11.93
N TYR A 90 7.31 -4.72 -11.04
CA TYR A 90 7.25 -3.90 -9.83
C TYR A 90 6.61 -4.65 -8.65
N SER A 91 6.82 -4.13 -7.45
CA SER A 91 6.20 -4.64 -6.24
C SER A 91 5.34 -3.56 -5.58
N ILE A 92 4.18 -3.96 -5.06
CA ILE A 92 3.27 -3.10 -4.32
C ILE A 92 2.52 -3.93 -3.27
N LEU A 93 2.50 -3.45 -2.04
CA LEU A 93 1.66 -3.96 -0.97
C LEU A 93 0.41 -3.11 -0.89
N TRP A 94 -0.76 -3.75 -0.91
CA TRP A 94 -2.05 -3.12 -0.62
C TRP A 94 -2.61 -3.64 0.69
N VAL A 95 -3.03 -2.72 1.55
CA VAL A 95 -3.65 -3.02 2.85
C VAL A 95 -4.92 -2.19 2.99
N GLU A 96 -6.03 -2.86 3.24
CA GLU A 96 -7.29 -2.25 3.62
C GLU A 96 -7.25 -1.87 5.10
N HIS A 97 -7.67 -0.66 5.44
CA HIS A 97 -7.93 -0.19 6.80
C HIS A 97 -9.40 0.20 6.92
N GLU A 98 -10.09 -0.35 7.91
CA GLU A 98 -11.47 0.00 8.31
C GLU A 98 -11.51 0.64 9.71
N ASP A 99 -10.39 0.67 10.42
CA ASP A 99 -10.24 1.09 11.81
C ASP A 99 -10.35 2.61 12.04
N LYS A 100 -10.49 3.41 10.98
CA LYS A 100 -10.53 4.89 11.03
C LYS A 100 -11.91 5.48 10.74
N GLY A 101 -12.96 4.66 10.81
CA GLY A 101 -14.34 5.07 10.55
C GLY A 101 -14.64 5.39 9.08
N ARG A 102 -13.75 4.98 8.17
CA ARG A 102 -13.92 5.06 6.71
C ARG A 102 -13.02 4.02 6.05
N LEU A 103 -13.37 3.60 4.85
CA LEU A 103 -12.56 2.69 4.06
C LEU A 103 -11.30 3.40 3.53
N GLU A 104 -10.14 2.79 3.78
CA GLU A 104 -8.85 3.23 3.28
C GLU A 104 -8.10 2.08 2.61
N LEU A 105 -7.78 2.22 1.32
CA LEU A 105 -6.89 1.31 0.61
C LEU A 105 -5.48 1.92 0.62
N ASN A 106 -4.66 1.48 1.57
CA ASN A 106 -3.28 1.93 1.70
C ASN A 106 -2.37 1.17 0.75
N PHE A 107 -1.40 1.86 0.15
CA PHE A 107 -0.39 1.25 -0.70
C PHE A 107 1.03 1.59 -0.27
N LEU A 108 1.94 0.65 -0.51
CA LEU A 108 3.37 0.78 -0.26
C LEU A 108 4.16 0.16 -1.41
N ILE A 109 5.01 0.96 -2.05
CA ILE A 109 5.78 0.63 -3.25
C ILE A 109 7.27 0.81 -2.92
N PRO A 110 8.10 -0.25 -2.95
CA PRO A 110 9.55 -0.13 -2.90
C PRO A 110 10.09 0.61 -4.14
N ASN A 111 11.12 1.45 -3.96
CA ASN A 111 11.78 2.18 -5.04
C ASN A 111 13.18 1.63 -5.35
#